data_AF-A0A358EJ17-F1
#
_entry.id   AF-A0A358EJ17-F1
#
_cell.length_a   1.000
_cell.length_b   1.000
_cell.length_c   1.000
_cell.angle_alpha   90.00
_cell.angle_beta   90.00
_cell.angle_gamma   90.00
#
_symmetry.space_group_name_H-M   'P 1'
#
loop_
_entity.id
_entity.type
_entity.pdbx_description
1 polymer ?
#
loop_
_entity_poly.entity_id
_entity_poly.type
_entity_poly.pdbx_seq_one_letter_code
_entity_poly.pdbx_strand_id
1 'polypeptide(L)'
;MENNPYPQTTTANPKTSGLAIASLVCGIFGLLLLPGLLGVILGIIAISRINSSNGAIKGKGLAIGGLVLSVITTLSAGVILLIASLMLPTLAKAKAKANRLKCASNLKQISSAHIYFSAENDGFPWQLPPPAKQQLFGTSLGMDKSVGGIFGLEAMKMELISPNILHSPCDPGRASANE
;
A
#
# COMPACT_ATOMS: atom_id res chain seq x y z
N MET A 1 -50.97 16.47 67.77
CA MET A 1 -50.68 16.22 66.35
C MET A 1 -49.17 16.04 66.28
N GLU A 2 -48.71 14.79 66.40
CA GLU A 2 -47.30 14.43 66.51
C GLU A 2 -46.71 14.30 65.11
N ASN A 3 -45.77 15.19 64.76
CA ASN A 3 -45.16 15.26 63.44
C ASN A 3 -44.00 14.26 63.41
N ASN A 4 -44.24 13.03 62.96
CA ASN A 4 -43.20 12.01 62.81
C ASN A 4 -42.31 12.32 61.58
N PRO A 5 -41.00 12.57 61.73
CA PRO A 5 -40.10 12.78 60.60
C PRO A 5 -39.64 11.43 60.05
N TYR A 6 -40.23 10.98 58.95
CA TYR A 6 -39.70 9.85 58.19
C TYR A 6 -38.40 10.27 57.49
N PRO A 7 -37.29 9.51 57.63
CA PRO A 7 -36.05 9.80 56.91
C PRO A 7 -36.27 9.61 55.40
N GLN A 8 -36.00 10.66 54.63
CA GLN A 8 -36.04 10.63 53.17
C GLN A 8 -34.78 9.91 52.68
N THR A 9 -34.90 8.64 52.29
CA THR A 9 -33.82 7.93 51.60
C THR A 9 -33.77 8.40 50.15
N THR A 10 -32.95 9.42 49.88
CA THR A 10 -32.67 9.88 48.51
C THR A 10 -31.91 8.80 47.76
N THR A 11 -32.60 8.03 46.92
CA THR A 11 -31.97 7.09 45.97
C THR A 11 -31.31 7.90 44.85
N ALA A 12 -30.05 8.28 45.06
CA ALA A 12 -29.23 8.91 44.04
C ALA A 12 -29.11 7.96 42.83
N ASN A 13 -29.68 8.38 41.70
CA ASN A 13 -29.72 7.60 40.47
C ASN A 13 -28.27 7.40 39.96
N PRO A 14 -27.74 6.17 39.93
CA PRO A 14 -26.31 5.94 39.66
C PRO A 14 -25.98 6.32 38.22
N LYS A 15 -25.20 7.39 38.06
CA LYS A 15 -24.72 7.87 36.75
C LYS A 15 -23.56 6.99 36.25
N THR A 16 -23.59 6.61 34.99
CA THR A 16 -22.53 5.84 34.33
C THR A 16 -21.23 6.66 34.27
N SER A 17 -20.10 6.02 34.60
CA SER A 17 -18.81 6.70 34.59
C SER A 17 -18.37 7.04 33.16
N GLY A 18 -18.21 8.32 32.85
CA GLY A 18 -17.68 8.79 31.55
C GLY A 18 -16.31 8.20 31.21
N LEU A 19 -15.56 7.74 32.21
CA LEU A 19 -14.30 7.03 32.03
C LEU A 19 -14.46 5.66 31.33
N ALA A 20 -15.58 4.95 31.56
CA ALA A 20 -15.87 3.67 30.90
C ALA A 20 -16.26 3.86 29.43
N ILE A 21 -16.92 4.98 29.12
CA ILE A 21 -17.24 5.37 27.74
C ILE A 21 -15.96 5.80 27.02
N ALA A 22 -15.11 6.59 27.68
CA ALA A 22 -13.81 6.98 27.14
C ALA A 22 -12.90 5.77 26.86
N SER A 23 -12.88 4.75 27.72
CA SER A 23 -12.11 3.52 27.46
C SER A 23 -12.67 2.71 26.29
N LEU A 24 -13.99 2.68 26.09
CA LEU A 24 -14.61 2.02 24.94
C LEU A 24 -14.24 2.73 23.63
N VAL A 25 -14.39 4.06 23.61
CA VAL A 25 -14.11 4.88 22.42
C VAL A 25 -12.61 4.88 22.09
N CYS A 26 -11.73 4.96 23.10
CA CYS A 26 -10.29 4.86 22.88
C CYS A 26 -9.86 3.45 22.43
N GLY A 27 -10.54 2.39 22.90
CA GLY A 27 -10.30 1.02 22.41
C GLY A 27 -10.70 0.83 20.94
N ILE A 28 -11.81 1.45 20.49
CA ILE A 28 -12.31 1.32 19.11
C ILE A 28 -11.53 2.21 18.12
N PHE A 29 -11.30 3.50 18.46
CA PHE A 29 -10.57 4.43 17.60
C PHE A 29 -9.05 4.28 17.70
N GLY A 30 -8.57 3.61 18.74
CA GLY A 30 -7.15 3.39 18.99
C GLY A 30 -6.48 2.43 18.02
N LEU A 31 -7.23 1.66 17.24
CA LEU A 31 -6.74 0.58 16.38
C LEU A 31 -5.59 0.96 15.41
N LEU A 32 -5.39 2.26 15.13
CA LEU A 32 -4.57 2.69 14.00
C LEU A 32 -3.13 3.12 14.33
N LEU A 33 -2.73 3.43 15.58
CA LEU A 33 -1.35 3.87 15.81
C LEU A 33 -0.62 3.33 17.05
N LEU A 34 -1.20 3.27 18.26
CA LEU A 34 -0.42 3.05 19.51
C LEU A 34 -1.10 2.46 20.80
N PRO A 35 -2.42 2.20 20.98
CA PRO A 35 -3.03 2.11 22.32
C PRO A 35 -3.66 0.75 22.69
N GLY A 36 -3.22 -0.39 22.16
CA GLY A 36 -3.61 -1.68 22.73
C GLY A 36 -3.27 -1.75 24.24
N LEU A 37 -2.09 -1.24 24.60
CA LEU A 37 -1.68 -1.07 26.01
C LEU A 37 -2.54 -0.06 26.77
N LEU A 38 -2.83 1.11 26.20
CA LEU A 38 -3.58 2.17 26.88
C LEU A 38 -5.04 1.75 27.14
N GLY A 39 -5.67 1.05 26.20
CA GLY A 39 -7.01 0.47 26.38
C GLY A 39 -7.06 -0.55 27.51
N VAL A 40 -6.03 -1.41 27.62
CA VAL A 40 -5.89 -2.36 28.72
C VAL A 40 -5.68 -1.63 30.06
N ILE A 41 -4.77 -0.66 30.12
CA ILE A 41 -4.47 0.12 31.34
C ILE A 41 -5.72 0.88 31.81
N LEU A 42 -6.42 1.57 30.92
CA LEU A 42 -7.65 2.32 31.24
C LEU A 42 -8.79 1.37 31.64
N GLY A 43 -8.89 0.20 31.02
CA GLY A 43 -9.84 -0.84 31.39
C GLY A 43 -9.63 -1.33 32.83
N ILE A 44 -8.38 -1.59 33.22
CA ILE A 44 -8.02 -2.02 34.59
C ILE A 44 -8.36 -0.92 35.62
N ILE A 45 -8.03 0.35 35.32
CA ILE A 45 -8.35 1.49 36.20
C ILE A 45 -9.87 1.67 36.34
N ALA A 46 -10.62 1.52 35.26
CA ALA A 46 -12.09 1.61 35.28
C ALA A 46 -12.71 0.51 36.15
N ILE A 47 -12.24 -0.74 36.04
CA ILE A 47 -12.70 -1.86 36.87
C ILE A 47 -12.37 -1.60 38.34
N SER A 48 -11.16 -1.12 38.65
CA SER A 48 -10.74 -0.79 40.01
C SER A 48 -11.62 0.29 40.65
N ARG A 49 -11.89 1.40 39.94
CA ARG A 49 -12.80 2.47 40.42
C ARG A 49 -14.23 1.98 40.62
N ILE A 50 -14.75 1.15 39.72
CA ILE A 50 -16.09 0.59 39.85
C ILE A 50 -16.16 -0.32 41.09
N ASN A 51 -15.14 -1.15 41.32
CA ASN A 51 -15.10 -2.06 42.46
C ASN A 51 -14.98 -1.32 43.80
N SER A 52 -14.22 -0.21 43.85
CA SER A 52 -14.05 0.62 45.05
C SER A 52 -15.22 1.59 45.31
N SER A 53 -16.22 1.68 44.43
CA SER A 53 -17.27 2.70 44.52
C SER A 53 -18.53 2.29 45.31
N ASN A 54 -18.54 1.15 46.01
CA ASN A 54 -19.64 0.70 46.89
C ASN A 54 -21.06 0.87 46.29
N GLY A 55 -21.21 0.66 44.97
CA GLY A 55 -22.49 0.77 44.26
C GLY A 55 -22.81 2.15 43.65
N ALA A 56 -21.97 3.17 43.87
CA ALA A 56 -22.18 4.51 43.32
C ALA A 56 -22.00 4.60 41.79
N ILE A 57 -21.23 3.68 41.19
CA ILE A 57 -20.91 3.68 39.75
C ILE A 57 -21.29 2.33 39.13
N LYS A 58 -22.16 2.36 38.11
CA LYS A 58 -22.55 1.17 37.32
C LYS A 58 -21.77 1.15 36.00
N GLY A 59 -21.44 -0.05 35.50
CA GLY A 59 -20.69 -0.20 34.23
C GLY A 59 -19.70 -1.36 34.14
N LYS A 60 -19.66 -2.25 35.14
CA LYS A 60 -18.67 -3.36 35.21
C LYS A 60 -18.68 -4.26 33.97
N GLY A 61 -19.86 -4.61 33.45
CA GLY A 61 -19.99 -5.41 32.22
C GLY A 61 -19.42 -4.72 30.97
N LEU A 62 -19.59 -3.39 30.87
CA LEU A 62 -19.05 -2.60 29.76
C LEU A 62 -17.52 -2.51 29.84
N ALA A 63 -16.96 -2.33 31.04
CA ALA A 63 -15.51 -2.30 31.25
C ALA A 63 -14.85 -3.66 30.96
N ILE A 64 -15.48 -4.77 31.36
CA ILE A 64 -15.01 -6.12 31.05
C ILE A 64 -15.08 -6.40 29.54
N GLY A 65 -16.18 -6.02 28.88
CA GLY A 65 -16.33 -6.16 27.43
C GLY A 65 -15.25 -5.40 26.65
N GLY A 66 -14.97 -4.16 27.06
CA GLY A 66 -13.89 -3.35 26.46
C GLY A 66 -12.50 -3.95 26.65
N LEU A 67 -12.21 -4.52 27.83
CA LEU A 67 -10.93 -5.19 28.10
C LEU A 67 -10.75 -6.44 27.22
N VAL A 68 -11.79 -7.30 27.13
CA VAL A 68 -11.75 -8.53 26.34
C VAL A 68 -11.54 -8.22 24.85
N LEU A 69 -12.29 -7.26 24.30
CA LEU A 69 -12.14 -6.85 22.91
C LEU A 69 -10.73 -6.32 22.64
N SER A 70 -10.19 -5.49 23.54
CA SER A 70 -8.84 -4.92 23.40
C SER A 70 -7.76 -6.00 23.37
N VAL A 71 -7.86 -7.03 24.21
CA VAL A 71 -6.88 -8.13 24.25
C VAL A 71 -6.95 -8.96 22.97
N ILE A 72 -8.15 -9.36 22.54
CA ILE A 72 -8.33 -10.17 21.32
C ILE A 72 -7.79 -9.43 20.10
N THR A 73 -8.14 -8.15 19.95
CA THR A 73 -7.69 -7.32 18.83
C THR A 73 -6.17 -7.09 18.84
N THR A 74 -5.56 -6.91 20.02
CA THR A 74 -4.10 -6.72 20.11
C THR A 74 -3.35 -7.99 19.71
N LEU A 75 -3.82 -9.17 20.14
CA LEU A 75 -3.22 -10.46 19.78
C LEU A 75 -3.36 -10.75 18.28
N SER A 76 -4.56 -10.55 17.71
CA SER A 76 -4.78 -10.79 16.28
C SER A 76 -3.97 -9.83 15.41
N ALA A 77 -3.92 -8.54 15.76
CA ALA A 77 -3.09 -7.55 15.06
C ALA A 77 -1.59 -7.90 15.11
N GLY A 78 -1.07 -8.40 16.24
CA GLY A 78 0.32 -8.82 16.37
C GLY A 78 0.70 -9.93 15.40
N VAL A 79 -0.14 -10.96 15.26
CA VAL A 79 0.08 -12.06 14.30
C VAL A 79 0.03 -11.56 12.86
N ILE A 80 -0.93 -10.69 12.53
CA ILE A 80 -1.06 -10.12 11.17
C ILE A 80 0.18 -9.27 10.82
N LEU A 81 0.64 -8.43 11.75
CA LEU A 81 1.81 -7.58 11.54
C LEU A 81 3.09 -8.40 11.38
N LEU A 82 3.25 -9.48 12.14
CA LEU A 82 4.37 -10.40 11.97
C LEU A 82 4.38 -11.00 10.56
N ILE A 83 3.25 -11.55 10.11
CA ILE A 83 3.15 -12.15 8.76
C ILE A 83 3.38 -11.08 7.68
N ALA A 84 2.76 -9.90 7.82
CA ALA A 84 2.93 -8.79 6.88
C ALA A 84 4.41 -8.39 6.78
N SER A 85 5.13 -8.28 7.90
CA SER A 85 6.56 -7.91 7.92
C SER A 85 7.44 -8.88 7.13
N LEU A 86 7.07 -10.17 7.11
CA LEU A 86 7.78 -11.21 6.33
C LEU A 86 7.40 -11.17 4.84
N MET A 87 6.20 -10.67 4.50
CA MET A 87 5.74 -10.55 3.11
C MET A 87 6.34 -9.35 2.38
N LEU A 88 6.60 -8.23 3.04
CA LEU A 88 7.23 -7.07 2.39
C LEU A 88 8.57 -7.39 1.69
N PRO A 89 9.56 -8.04 2.34
CA PRO A 89 10.83 -8.34 1.70
C PRO A 89 10.71 -9.39 0.59
N THR A 90 9.73 -10.30 0.68
CA THR A 90 9.50 -11.30 -0.37
C THR A 90 8.83 -10.67 -1.59
N LEU A 91 7.88 -9.75 -1.39
CA LEU A 91 7.26 -8.99 -2.47
C LEU A 91 8.27 -8.10 -3.20
N ALA A 92 9.20 -7.45 -2.49
CA ALA A 92 10.25 -6.65 -3.10
C ALA A 92 11.14 -7.50 -4.05
N LYS A 93 11.57 -8.69 -3.60
CA LYS A 93 12.33 -9.64 -4.43
C LYS A 93 11.51 -10.16 -5.61
N ALA A 94 10.22 -10.46 -5.40
CA ALA A 94 9.32 -10.92 -6.45
C ALA A 94 9.11 -9.85 -7.53
N LYS A 95 8.92 -8.57 -7.14
CA LYS A 95 8.81 -7.43 -8.06
C LYS A 95 10.07 -7.26 -8.90
N ALA A 96 11.25 -7.33 -8.30
CA ALA A 96 12.51 -7.26 -9.03
C ALA A 96 12.64 -8.39 -10.07
N LYS A 97 12.27 -9.63 -9.71
CA LYS A 97 12.26 -10.76 -10.64
C LYS A 97 11.25 -10.57 -11.77
N ALA A 98 10.04 -10.10 -11.45
CA ALA A 98 9.00 -9.80 -12.45
C ALA A 98 9.46 -8.70 -13.43
N ASN A 99 10.11 -7.64 -12.94
CA ASN A 99 10.65 -6.59 -13.78
C ASN A 99 11.74 -7.12 -14.72
N ARG A 100 12.61 -8.03 -14.27
CA ARG A 100 13.60 -8.67 -15.15
C ARG A 100 12.96 -9.50 -16.26
N LEU A 101 11.90 -10.26 -15.94
CA LEU A 101 11.17 -11.03 -16.94
C LEU A 101 10.47 -10.12 -17.97
N LYS A 102 9.84 -9.03 -17.51
CA LYS A 102 9.26 -8.02 -18.41
C LYS A 102 10.33 -7.37 -19.30
N CYS A 103 11.48 -7.00 -18.73
CA CYS A 103 12.60 -6.45 -19.51
C CYS A 103 13.09 -7.45 -20.58
N ALA A 104 13.26 -8.73 -20.23
CA ALA A 104 13.65 -9.75 -21.19
C ALA A 104 12.61 -9.93 -22.31
N SER A 105 11.32 -9.87 -21.97
CA SER A 105 10.23 -9.88 -22.96
C SER A 105 10.29 -8.68 -23.89
N ASN A 106 10.48 -7.47 -23.35
CA ASN A 106 10.64 -6.24 -24.13
C ASN A 106 11.83 -6.35 -25.09
N LEU A 107 12.98 -6.85 -24.62
CA LEU A 107 14.17 -7.07 -25.45
C LEU A 107 13.90 -8.07 -26.58
N LYS A 108 13.13 -9.13 -26.32
CA LYS A 108 12.72 -10.08 -27.36
C LYS A 108 11.88 -9.40 -28.45
N GLN A 109 10.96 -8.53 -28.05
CA GLN A 109 10.14 -7.77 -29.00
C GLN A 109 10.98 -6.76 -29.80
N ILE A 110 11.91 -6.05 -29.15
CA ILE A 110 12.87 -5.18 -29.83
C ILE A 110 13.71 -5.97 -30.84
N SER A 111 14.15 -7.16 -30.48
CA SER A 111 14.88 -8.05 -31.38
C SER A 111 14.02 -8.49 -32.56
N SER A 112 12.74 -8.79 -32.34
CA SER A 112 11.78 -9.11 -33.41
C SER A 112 11.67 -7.98 -34.42
N ALA A 113 11.53 -6.73 -33.94
CA ALA A 113 11.46 -5.55 -34.79
C ALA A 113 12.71 -5.39 -35.67
N HIS A 114 13.90 -5.64 -35.11
CA HIS A 114 15.14 -5.58 -35.88
C HIS A 114 15.27 -6.70 -36.92
N ILE A 115 14.84 -7.91 -36.58
CA ILE A 115 14.84 -9.04 -37.52
C ILE A 115 13.86 -8.75 -38.66
N TYR A 116 12.66 -8.29 -38.34
CA TYR A 116 11.64 -7.89 -39.32
C TYR A 116 12.18 -6.83 -40.28
N PHE A 117 12.76 -5.76 -39.73
CA PHE A 117 13.40 -4.71 -40.52
C PHE A 117 14.49 -5.26 -41.45
N SER A 118 15.35 -6.12 -40.92
CA SER A 118 16.48 -6.68 -41.69
C SER A 118 16.03 -7.60 -42.82
N ALA A 119 14.88 -8.26 -42.69
CA ALA A 119 14.31 -9.10 -43.72
C ALA A 119 13.82 -8.28 -44.93
N GLU A 120 13.43 -7.02 -44.71
CA GLU A 120 12.98 -6.11 -45.78
C GLU A 120 14.11 -5.25 -46.37
N ASN A 121 15.18 -5.01 -45.62
CA ASN A 121 16.20 -4.01 -45.97
C ASN A 121 17.63 -4.58 -46.09
N ASP A 122 17.78 -5.92 -46.12
CA ASP A 122 19.07 -6.63 -46.22
C ASP A 122 20.12 -6.20 -45.18
N GLY A 123 19.68 -5.78 -44.00
CA GLY A 123 20.56 -5.33 -42.93
C GLY A 123 19.86 -4.53 -41.84
N PHE A 124 20.58 -4.26 -40.76
CA PHE A 124 20.06 -3.41 -39.69
C PHE A 124 20.05 -1.93 -40.09
N PRO A 125 19.25 -1.07 -39.44
CA PRO A 125 19.11 0.33 -39.85
C PRO A 125 20.43 1.11 -39.94
N TRP A 126 21.42 0.78 -39.10
CA TRP A 126 22.75 1.39 -39.13
C TRP A 126 23.68 0.83 -40.23
N GLN A 127 23.37 -0.33 -40.81
CA GLN A 127 24.18 -1.02 -41.84
C GLN A 127 23.80 -0.64 -43.28
N LEU A 128 22.73 0.14 -43.46
CA LEU A 128 22.23 0.47 -44.79
C LEU A 128 23.20 1.32 -45.62
N PRO A 129 23.20 1.16 -46.96
CA PRO A 129 23.99 2.01 -47.84
C PRO A 129 23.46 3.46 -47.81
N PRO A 130 24.31 4.47 -48.12
CA PRO A 130 23.92 5.89 -48.08
C PRO A 130 22.59 6.25 -48.77
N PRO A 131 22.26 5.76 -49.98
CA PRO A 131 20.97 6.07 -50.61
C PRO A 131 19.77 5.55 -49.82
N ALA A 132 19.83 4.31 -49.30
CA ALA A 132 18.75 3.73 -48.49
C ALA A 132 18.60 4.45 -47.15
N LYS A 133 19.71 4.88 -46.53
CA LYS A 133 19.66 5.70 -45.31
C LYS A 133 18.93 7.02 -45.53
N GLN A 134 19.20 7.71 -46.63
CA GLN A 134 18.53 8.98 -46.94
C GLN A 134 17.03 8.79 -47.18
N GLN A 135 16.62 7.66 -47.76
CA GLN A 135 15.20 7.36 -47.98
C GLN A 135 14.44 7.11 -46.67
N LEU A 136 15.06 6.41 -45.71
CA LEU A 136 14.41 6.03 -44.45
C LEU A 136 14.53 7.09 -43.34
N PHE A 137 15.66 7.79 -43.27
CA PHE A 137 15.95 8.77 -42.22
C PHE A 137 15.90 10.22 -42.71
N GLY A 138 15.66 10.45 -44.00
CA GLY A 138 15.68 11.78 -44.61
C GLY A 138 17.08 12.38 -44.71
N THR A 139 17.13 13.69 -44.98
CA THR A 139 18.38 14.46 -45.10
C THR A 139 18.91 14.99 -43.77
N SER A 140 18.23 14.70 -42.66
CA SER A 140 18.61 15.15 -41.33
C SER A 140 19.84 14.39 -40.82
N LEU A 141 20.92 15.12 -40.55
CA LEU A 141 22.19 14.55 -40.12
C LEU A 141 22.04 13.85 -38.76
N GLY A 142 22.36 12.56 -38.72
CA GLY A 142 22.50 11.79 -37.49
C GLY A 142 21.23 11.09 -36.99
N MET A 143 20.10 11.16 -37.71
CA MET A 143 18.90 10.39 -37.34
C MET A 143 19.15 8.88 -37.37
N ASP A 144 19.97 8.40 -38.32
CA ASP A 144 20.41 7.01 -38.44
C ASP A 144 21.26 6.52 -37.25
N LYS A 145 21.76 7.45 -36.41
CA LYS A 145 22.55 7.16 -35.19
C LYS A 145 21.78 7.45 -33.91
N SER A 146 20.57 7.98 -34.02
CA SER A 146 19.73 8.34 -32.88
C SER A 146 18.76 7.22 -32.53
N VAL A 147 18.51 7.02 -31.24
CA VAL A 147 17.51 6.05 -30.76
C VAL A 147 16.11 6.40 -31.33
N GLY A 148 15.75 7.69 -31.32
CA GLY A 148 14.47 8.17 -31.85
C GLY A 148 14.33 7.99 -33.36
N GLY A 149 15.41 8.15 -34.13
CA GLY A 149 15.41 7.90 -35.57
C GLY A 149 15.27 6.42 -35.89
N ILE A 150 16.03 5.55 -35.22
CA ILE A 150 15.99 4.09 -35.46
C ILE A 150 14.63 3.49 -35.09
N PHE A 151 14.16 3.73 -33.87
CA PHE A 151 12.87 3.21 -33.41
C PHE A 151 11.66 4.00 -33.93
N GLY A 152 11.92 5.16 -34.55
CA GLY A 152 10.93 5.98 -35.22
C GLY A 152 10.57 5.50 -36.62
N LEU A 153 11.36 4.59 -37.21
CA LEU A 153 11.09 3.98 -38.50
C LEU A 153 9.76 3.22 -38.49
N GLU A 154 9.04 3.28 -39.60
CA GLU A 154 7.70 2.69 -39.70
C GLU A 154 7.72 1.17 -39.44
N ALA A 155 8.64 0.46 -40.07
CA ALA A 155 8.82 -0.98 -39.87
C ALA A 155 9.18 -1.35 -38.42
N MET A 156 9.87 -0.47 -37.68
CA MET A 156 10.13 -0.70 -36.25
C MET A 156 8.89 -0.43 -35.40
N LYS A 157 8.14 0.63 -35.69
CA LYS A 157 6.93 1.00 -34.94
C LYS A 157 5.85 -0.08 -35.01
N MET A 158 5.69 -0.70 -36.18
CA MET A 158 4.68 -1.75 -36.39
C MET A 158 4.89 -2.94 -35.46
N GLU A 159 6.14 -3.33 -35.20
CA GLU A 159 6.49 -4.46 -34.35
C GLU A 159 6.56 -4.10 -32.85
N LEU A 160 6.87 -2.85 -32.54
CA LEU A 160 7.11 -2.41 -31.16
C LEU A 160 5.83 -2.17 -30.37
N ILE A 161 4.65 -2.07 -30.96
CA ILE A 161 3.31 -1.91 -30.32
C ILE A 161 3.16 -0.65 -29.44
N SER A 162 4.10 -0.33 -28.54
CA SER A 162 4.11 0.78 -27.60
C SER A 162 5.54 1.30 -27.35
N PRO A 163 5.73 2.63 -27.17
CA PRO A 163 7.03 3.19 -26.80
C PRO A 163 7.55 2.71 -25.43
N ASN A 164 6.68 2.22 -24.55
CA ASN A 164 7.06 1.73 -23.23
C ASN A 164 7.93 0.46 -23.28
N ILE A 165 7.97 -0.25 -24.41
CA ILE A 165 8.81 -1.42 -24.61
C ILE A 165 10.29 -1.05 -24.72
N LEU A 166 10.61 0.16 -25.18
CA LEU A 166 11.99 0.67 -25.20
C LEU A 166 12.52 0.98 -23.79
N HIS A 167 11.64 0.99 -22.79
CA HIS A 167 12.00 1.25 -21.41
C HIS A 167 12.19 -0.05 -20.62
N SER A 168 13.23 -0.09 -19.78
CA SER A 168 13.45 -1.21 -18.88
C SER A 168 12.75 -0.97 -17.54
N PRO A 169 11.81 -1.83 -17.12
CA PRO A 169 11.23 -1.75 -15.78
C PRO A 169 12.23 -2.10 -14.65
N CYS A 170 13.46 -2.49 -14.99
CA CYS A 170 14.55 -2.68 -14.04
C CYS A 170 15.32 -1.39 -13.73
N ASP A 171 15.14 -0.34 -14.53
CA ASP A 171 15.78 0.96 -14.35
C ASP A 171 14.78 1.92 -13.66
N PRO A 172 14.90 2.17 -12.36
CA PRO A 172 13.97 3.04 -11.63
C PRO A 172 14.24 4.53 -11.86
N GLY A 173 15.40 4.89 -12.42
CA GLY A 173 15.81 6.29 -12.61
C GLY A 173 15.29 6.91 -13.90
N ARG A 174 14.61 6.13 -14.73
CA ARG A 174 14.18 6.53 -16.07
C ARG A 174 12.68 6.25 -16.16
N ALA A 175 11.92 7.28 -16.50
CA ALA A 175 10.48 7.19 -16.77
C ALA A 175 10.27 7.41 -18.27
N SER A 176 9.19 6.87 -18.83
CA SER A 176 8.77 7.22 -20.19
C SER A 176 8.49 8.73 -20.25
N ALA A 177 9.00 9.41 -21.27
CA ALA A 177 8.95 10.87 -21.36
C ALA A 177 7.53 11.45 -21.56
N ASN A 178 6.51 10.59 -21.70
CA ASN A 178 5.17 10.95 -22.17
C ASN A 178 4.03 10.44 -21.25
N GLU A 179 4.29 10.24 -19.96
CA GLU A 179 3.24 9.99 -18.94
C GLU A 179 2.95 11.24 -18.11
#